data_AF-A0AAW1UT50-F1
#
_entry.id   AF-A0AAW1UT50-F1
#
_cell.length_a   1.000
_cell.length_b   1.000
_cell.length_c   1.000
_cell.angle_alpha   90.00
_cell.angle_beta   90.00
_cell.angle_gamma   90.00
#
_symmetry.space_group_name_H-M   'P 1'
#
loop_
_entity.id
_entity.type
_entity.pdbx_description
1 polymer ?
#
loop_
_entity_poly.entity_id
_entity_poly.type
_entity_poly.pdbx_seq_one_letter_code
_entity_poly.pdbx_strand_id
1 'polypeptide(L)'
;EGLARLLNTIVSLKEGRDYICSSKNQVKSNFVSSVSKQLETSSNVSMSLEMQIVILQKLSIRKEQRKVMIVNGLLQSISKLLINRRSELSTYCMEYTFALFMNLCLEEEAHLKCSEDPSYIIQVFFCLLDEVQDNYMPYVTGALYSILSEKSVEKEALRQDLDVLLFRQMKVG
;
A
#
# COMPACT_ATOMS: atom_id res chain seq x y z
N GLU A 1 19.92 -7.61 -6.22
CA GLU A 1 18.98 -7.86 -7.33
C GLU A 1 18.61 -9.34 -7.53
N GLY A 2 19.55 -10.24 -7.83
CA GLY A 2 19.25 -11.66 -8.11
C GLY A 2 18.48 -12.38 -7.01
N LEU A 3 18.82 -12.14 -5.73
CA LEU A 3 18.10 -12.70 -4.60
C LEU A 3 16.64 -12.21 -4.51
N ALA A 4 16.38 -10.93 -4.80
CA ALA A 4 15.03 -10.37 -4.79
C ALA A 4 14.18 -10.97 -5.91
N ARG A 5 14.75 -11.18 -7.10
CA ARG A 5 14.06 -11.88 -8.20
C ARG A 5 13.76 -13.33 -7.84
N LEU A 6 14.72 -14.06 -7.27
CA LEU A 6 14.51 -15.44 -6.81
C LEU A 6 13.38 -15.52 -5.77
N LEU A 7 13.42 -14.65 -4.76
CA LEU A 7 12.40 -14.62 -3.72
C LEU A 7 11.02 -14.26 -4.31
N ASN A 8 10.96 -13.31 -5.25
CA ASN A 8 9.75 -12.97 -5.99
C ASN A 8 9.16 -14.21 -6.72
N THR A 9 10.01 -15.01 -7.38
CA THR A 9 9.59 -16.28 -8.00
C THR A 9 9.01 -17.25 -6.97
N ILE A 10 9.68 -17.43 -5.81
CA ILE A 10 9.21 -18.31 -4.75
C ILE A 10 7.83 -17.88 -4.24
N VAL A 11 7.66 -16.60 -3.90
CA VAL A 11 6.37 -16.09 -3.36
C VAL A 11 5.28 -15.96 -4.42
N SER A 12 5.59 -16.21 -5.70
CA SER A 12 4.56 -16.35 -6.74
C SER A 12 3.75 -17.63 -6.57
N LEU A 13 4.38 -18.69 -6.05
CA LEU A 13 3.72 -19.95 -5.70
C LEU A 13 3.05 -19.86 -4.33
N LYS A 14 1.88 -20.50 -4.19
CA LYS A 14 1.12 -20.50 -2.93
C LYS A 14 1.95 -21.09 -1.79
N GLU A 15 2.56 -22.23 -2.06
CA GLU A 15 3.41 -23.03 -1.18
C GLU A 15 4.65 -22.24 -0.77
N GLY A 16 5.25 -21.50 -1.71
CA GLY A 16 6.38 -20.63 -1.42
C GLY A 16 6.00 -19.52 -0.45
N ARG A 17 4.82 -18.91 -0.64
CA ARG A 17 4.32 -17.95 0.35
C ARG A 17 4.02 -18.60 1.70
N ASP A 18 3.44 -19.79 1.74
CA ASP A 18 3.15 -20.51 3.00
C ASP A 18 4.45 -20.82 3.75
N TYR A 19 5.48 -21.29 3.04
CA TYR A 19 6.80 -21.54 3.61
C TYR A 19 7.40 -20.27 4.22
N ILE A 20 7.45 -19.17 3.46
CA ILE A 20 7.96 -17.89 3.97
C ILE A 20 7.11 -17.41 5.17
N CYS A 21 5.79 -17.55 5.09
CA CYS A 21 4.86 -17.15 6.15
C CYS A 21 4.86 -18.08 7.38
N SER A 22 5.39 -19.30 7.29
CA SER A 22 5.57 -20.19 8.44
C SER A 22 6.82 -19.87 9.28
N SER A 23 7.79 -19.13 8.71
CA SER A 23 8.99 -18.72 9.43
C SER A 23 8.66 -17.76 10.58
N LYS A 24 9.47 -17.79 11.66
CA LYS A 24 9.31 -16.92 12.84
C LYS A 24 9.14 -15.46 12.41
N ASN A 25 8.17 -14.76 13.02
CA ASN A 25 7.74 -13.41 12.61
C ASN A 25 8.88 -12.37 12.51
N GLN A 26 9.99 -12.56 13.22
CA GLN A 26 11.10 -11.60 13.28
C GLN A 26 11.86 -11.41 11.96
N VAL A 27 12.00 -12.45 11.13
CA VAL A 27 12.65 -12.31 9.80
C VAL A 27 11.77 -11.46 8.88
N LYS A 28 10.44 -11.60 9.01
CA LYS A 28 9.47 -10.85 8.22
C LYS A 28 9.39 -9.39 8.66
N SER A 29 9.41 -9.12 9.96
CA SER A 29 9.45 -7.74 10.47
C SER A 29 10.72 -7.04 10.00
N ASN A 30 11.89 -7.67 10.13
CA ASN A 30 13.16 -7.08 9.68
C ASN A 30 13.15 -6.77 8.18
N PHE A 31 12.58 -7.66 7.36
CA PHE A 31 12.42 -7.42 5.93
C PHE A 31 11.50 -6.22 5.65
N VAL A 32 10.33 -6.15 6.29
CA VAL A 32 9.41 -5.02 6.14
C VAL A 32 10.05 -3.70 6.59
N SER A 33 10.69 -3.68 7.76
CA SER A 33 11.35 -2.48 8.27
C SER A 33 12.48 -2.03 7.36
N SER A 34 13.25 -2.98 6.81
CA SER A 34 14.30 -2.68 5.83
C SER A 34 13.74 -2.04 4.58
N VAL A 35 12.65 -2.58 4.02
CA VAL A 35 12.01 -2.01 2.81
C VAL A 35 11.42 -0.63 3.10
N SER A 36 10.75 -0.47 4.24
CA SER A 36 10.17 0.82 4.67
C SER A 36 11.26 1.89 4.81
N LYS A 37 12.38 1.55 5.46
CA LYS A 37 13.54 2.42 5.57
C LYS A 37 14.16 2.76 4.22
N GLN A 38 14.25 1.78 3.31
CA GLN A 38 14.75 2.02 1.96
C GLN A 38 13.86 2.99 1.20
N LEU A 39 12.53 2.86 1.28
CA LEU A 39 11.59 3.80 0.67
C LEU A 39 11.74 5.24 1.18
N GLU A 40 12.08 5.40 2.46
CA GLU A 40 12.27 6.72 3.07
C GLU A 40 13.63 7.36 2.76
N THR A 41 14.70 6.55 2.69
CA THR A 41 16.08 7.05 2.62
C THR A 41 16.69 7.00 1.22
N SER A 42 16.17 6.18 0.32
CA SER A 42 16.74 6.01 -1.01
C SER A 42 16.31 7.16 -1.93
N SER A 43 17.26 7.74 -2.65
CA SER A 43 17.02 8.83 -3.62
C SER A 43 16.13 8.44 -4.80
N ASN A 44 16.13 7.17 -5.18
CA ASN A 44 15.35 6.64 -6.30
C ASN A 44 14.85 5.22 -5.98
N VAL A 45 13.74 4.80 -6.60
CA VAL A 45 13.27 3.41 -6.51
C VAL A 45 14.09 2.54 -7.47
N SER A 46 14.98 1.72 -6.92
CA SER A 46 15.75 0.75 -7.71
C SER A 46 14.90 -0.46 -8.10
N MET A 47 15.29 -1.17 -9.16
CA MET A 47 14.64 -2.44 -9.54
C MET A 47 14.64 -3.48 -8.39
N SER A 48 15.67 -3.48 -7.54
CA SER A 48 15.68 -4.38 -6.38
C SER A 48 14.58 -4.02 -5.38
N LEU A 49 14.33 -2.72 -5.17
CA LEU A 49 13.27 -2.23 -4.30
C LEU A 49 11.90 -2.50 -4.88
N GLU A 50 11.72 -2.36 -6.20
CA GLU A 50 10.48 -2.78 -6.88
C GLU A 50 10.18 -4.26 -6.64
N MET A 51 11.16 -5.13 -6.81
CA MET A 51 10.99 -6.56 -6.55
C MET A 51 10.62 -6.84 -5.09
N GLN A 52 11.16 -6.07 -4.14
CA GLN A 52 10.78 -6.18 -2.73
C GLN A 52 9.33 -5.72 -2.49
N ILE A 53 8.87 -4.65 -3.13
CA ILE A 53 7.46 -4.21 -3.06
C ILE A 53 6.54 -5.30 -3.61
N VAL A 54 6.88 -5.90 -4.76
CA VAL A 54 6.13 -7.01 -5.36
C VAL A 54 6.08 -8.23 -4.43
N ILE A 55 7.18 -8.56 -3.76
CA ILE A 55 7.20 -9.62 -2.74
C ILE A 55 6.24 -9.30 -1.61
N LEU A 56 6.29 -8.08 -1.07
CA LEU A 56 5.40 -7.65 0.01
C LEU A 56 3.93 -7.68 -0.42
N GLN A 57 3.61 -7.27 -1.65
CA GLN A 57 2.26 -7.41 -2.20
C GLN A 57 1.81 -8.88 -2.21
N LYS A 58 2.63 -9.79 -2.72
CA LYS A 58 2.25 -11.20 -2.81
C LYS A 58 2.05 -11.82 -1.43
N LEU A 59 2.86 -11.42 -0.46
CA LEU A 59 2.71 -11.85 0.92
C LEU A 59 1.50 -11.21 1.61
N SER A 60 1.12 -9.98 1.25
CA SER A 60 0.00 -9.23 1.83
C SER A 60 -1.38 -9.84 1.52
N ILE A 61 -1.45 -10.83 0.64
CA ILE A 61 -2.66 -11.67 0.47
C ILE A 61 -3.04 -12.36 1.79
N ARG A 62 -2.07 -12.66 2.66
CA ARG A 62 -2.32 -13.25 3.99
C ARG A 62 -2.52 -12.16 5.05
N LYS A 63 -3.65 -12.23 5.75
CA LYS A 63 -4.05 -11.32 6.83
C LYS A 63 -2.92 -11.03 7.84
N GLU A 64 -2.35 -12.07 8.42
CA GLU A 64 -1.29 -11.93 9.42
C GLU A 64 -0.03 -11.22 8.89
N GLN A 65 0.25 -11.29 7.59
CA GLN A 65 1.35 -10.54 6.99
C GLN A 65 1.03 -9.06 6.84
N ARG A 66 -0.22 -8.71 6.52
CA ARG A 66 -0.66 -7.31 6.49
C ARG A 66 -0.52 -6.64 7.84
N LYS A 67 -0.91 -7.32 8.91
CA LYS A 67 -0.75 -6.81 10.29
C LYS A 67 0.70 -6.50 10.61
N VAL A 68 1.61 -7.45 10.33
CA VAL A 68 3.06 -7.23 10.51
C VAL A 68 3.53 -6.04 9.68
N MET A 69 3.05 -5.90 8.43
CA MET A 69 3.41 -4.79 7.56
C MET A 69 2.97 -3.44 8.12
N ILE A 70 1.73 -3.33 8.59
CA ILE A 70 1.15 -2.09 9.14
C ILE A 70 1.87 -1.68 10.43
N VAL A 71 2.08 -2.63 11.35
CA VAL A 71 2.78 -2.38 12.62
C VAL A 71 4.21 -1.87 12.38
N ASN A 72 4.85 -2.30 11.29
CA ASN A 72 6.20 -1.87 10.92
C ASN A 72 6.21 -0.62 10.01
N GLY A 73 5.10 0.11 9.89
CA GLY A 73 5.04 1.40 9.21
C GLY A 73 4.95 1.34 7.68
N LEU A 74 4.73 0.15 7.10
CA LEU A 74 4.73 0.00 5.65
C LEU A 74 3.61 0.79 4.98
N LEU A 75 2.44 0.92 5.63
CA LEU A 75 1.32 1.70 5.11
C LEU A 75 1.76 3.14 4.84
N GLN A 76 2.39 3.80 5.80
CA GLN A 76 2.88 5.17 5.68
C GLN A 76 3.96 5.29 4.60
N SER A 77 4.90 4.34 4.54
CA SER A 77 5.95 4.36 3.50
C SER A 77 5.38 4.19 2.09
N ILE A 78 4.38 3.31 1.91
CA ILE A 78 3.71 3.12 0.61
C ILE A 78 2.83 4.32 0.25
N SER A 79 2.10 4.91 1.20
CA SER A 79 1.34 6.15 0.95
C SER A 79 2.26 7.27 0.46
N LYS A 80 3.39 7.50 1.14
CA LYS A 80 4.40 8.50 0.74
C LYS A 80 4.97 8.22 -0.65
N LEU A 81 5.27 6.95 -0.96
CA LEU A 81 5.73 6.53 -2.29
C LEU A 81 4.70 6.90 -3.37
N LEU A 82 3.43 6.56 -3.15
CA LEU A 82 2.35 6.79 -4.11
C LEU A 82 2.00 8.27 -4.34
N ILE A 83 2.20 9.15 -3.35
CA ILE A 83 1.93 10.58 -3.51
C ILE A 83 3.14 11.36 -4.06
N ASN A 84 4.37 11.00 -3.66
CA ASN A 84 5.53 11.84 -3.95
C ASN A 84 6.42 11.29 -5.08
N ARG A 85 6.40 9.98 -5.29
CA ARG A 85 7.44 9.27 -6.05
C ARG A 85 6.86 8.19 -6.97
N ARG A 86 5.57 8.28 -7.29
CA ARG A 86 4.84 7.32 -8.13
C ARG A 86 5.46 7.18 -9.51
N SER A 87 5.94 8.28 -10.09
CA SER A 87 6.58 8.32 -11.40
C SER A 87 7.90 7.56 -11.49
N GLU A 88 8.51 7.21 -10.35
CA GLU A 88 9.72 6.39 -10.31
C GLU A 88 9.43 4.89 -10.50
N LEU A 89 8.16 4.48 -10.36
CA LEU A 89 7.76 3.09 -10.49
C LEU A 89 7.60 2.70 -11.95
N SER A 90 8.14 1.55 -12.32
CA SER A 90 7.78 0.87 -13.56
C SER A 90 6.29 0.55 -13.57
N THR A 91 5.70 0.49 -14.77
CA THR A 91 4.29 0.09 -14.94
C THR A 91 4.00 -1.26 -14.29
N TYR A 92 4.96 -2.19 -14.37
CA TYR A 92 4.90 -3.47 -13.67
C TYR A 92 4.77 -3.29 -12.15
N CYS A 93 5.65 -2.53 -11.52
CA CYS A 93 5.64 -2.36 -10.07
C CYS A 93 4.46 -1.51 -9.56
N MET A 94 3.98 -0.58 -10.38
CA MET A 94 2.89 0.34 -10.03
C MET A 94 1.61 -0.41 -9.65
N GLU A 95 1.19 -1.40 -10.44
CA GLU A 95 0.01 -2.22 -10.15
C GLU A 95 0.14 -2.95 -8.81
N TYR A 96 1.30 -3.58 -8.55
CA TYR A 96 1.56 -4.25 -7.28
C TYR A 96 1.61 -3.27 -6.10
N THR A 97 2.06 -2.04 -6.31
CA THR A 97 2.11 -1.01 -5.27
C THR A 97 0.70 -0.58 -4.87
N PHE A 98 -0.19 -0.33 -5.84
CA PHE A 98 -1.60 -0.02 -5.58
C PHE A 98 -2.34 -1.20 -4.92
N ALA A 99 -2.12 -2.43 -5.42
CA ALA A 99 -2.71 -3.63 -4.82
C ALA A 99 -2.20 -3.85 -3.38
N LEU A 100 -0.92 -3.59 -3.11
CA LEU A 100 -0.38 -3.63 -1.75
C LEU A 100 -1.04 -2.58 -0.86
N PHE A 101 -1.12 -1.33 -1.31
CA PHE A 101 -1.78 -0.25 -0.57
C PHE A 101 -3.23 -0.63 -0.20
N MET A 102 -4.02 -1.07 -1.19
CA MET A 102 -5.39 -1.54 -0.96
C MET A 102 -5.42 -2.66 0.07
N ASN A 103 -4.61 -3.71 -0.11
CA ASN A 103 -4.57 -4.85 0.79
C ASN A 103 -4.33 -4.39 2.24
N LEU A 104 -3.37 -3.49 2.48
CA LEU A 104 -3.07 -2.97 3.81
C LEU A 104 -4.28 -2.22 4.40
N CYS A 105 -4.98 -1.42 3.61
CA CYS A 105 -6.18 -0.69 4.04
C CYS A 105 -7.37 -1.58 4.41
N LEU A 106 -7.36 -2.88 4.11
CA LEU A 106 -8.43 -3.82 4.49
C LEU A 106 -8.36 -4.26 5.96
N GLU A 107 -7.26 -3.98 6.67
CA GLU A 107 -7.09 -4.38 8.06
C GLU A 107 -7.51 -3.29 9.05
N GLU A 108 -8.06 -3.72 10.19
CA GLU A 108 -8.45 -2.84 11.29
C GLU A 108 -7.25 -2.06 11.85
N GLU A 109 -6.05 -2.66 11.90
CA GLU A 109 -4.84 -1.96 12.31
C GLU A 109 -4.51 -0.76 11.41
N ALA A 110 -4.87 -0.81 10.12
CA ALA A 110 -4.71 0.32 9.22
C ALA A 110 -5.72 1.42 9.53
N HIS A 111 -6.97 1.05 9.88
CA HIS A 111 -8.02 2.00 10.25
C HIS A 111 -7.62 2.80 11.49
N LEU A 112 -7.14 2.10 12.51
CA LEU A 112 -6.60 2.71 13.73
C LEU A 112 -5.44 3.66 13.40
N LYS A 113 -4.49 3.25 12.56
CA LYS A 113 -3.38 4.10 12.13
C LYS A 113 -3.82 5.33 11.34
N CYS A 114 -4.83 5.19 10.49
CA CYS A 114 -5.42 6.29 9.74
C CYS A 114 -6.22 7.24 10.66
N SER A 115 -6.81 6.74 11.74
CA SER A 115 -7.52 7.55 12.72
C SER A 115 -6.61 8.45 13.56
N GLU A 116 -5.30 8.11 13.66
CA GLU A 116 -4.29 8.92 14.34
C GLU A 116 -4.00 10.23 13.58
N ASP A 117 -4.08 10.20 12.26
CA ASP A 117 -3.95 11.38 11.38
C ASP A 117 -4.92 11.29 10.19
N PRO A 118 -6.22 11.57 10.42
CA PRO A 118 -7.25 11.50 9.38
C PRO A 118 -6.97 12.45 8.23
N SER A 119 -6.43 13.65 8.51
CA SER A 119 -6.18 14.66 7.49
C SER A 119 -5.12 14.19 6.49
N TYR A 120 -4.05 13.53 6.97
CA TYR A 120 -3.03 12.96 6.09
C TYR A 120 -3.58 11.86 5.17
N ILE A 121 -4.35 10.90 5.70
CA ILE A 121 -4.86 9.82 4.84
C ILE A 121 -5.87 10.33 3.81
N ILE A 122 -6.70 11.32 4.17
CA ILE A 122 -7.62 11.94 3.20
C ILE A 122 -6.85 12.70 2.12
N GLN A 123 -5.78 13.41 2.48
CA GLN A 123 -4.89 14.02 1.50
C GLN A 123 -4.28 12.98 0.54
N VAL A 124 -3.85 11.82 1.05
CA VAL A 124 -3.37 10.72 0.21
C VAL A 124 -4.46 10.29 -0.79
N PHE A 125 -5.70 10.09 -0.34
CA PHE A 125 -6.80 9.72 -1.24
C PHE A 125 -7.15 10.82 -2.25
N PHE A 126 -7.09 12.10 -1.87
CA PHE A 126 -7.22 13.21 -2.81
C PHE A 126 -6.19 13.13 -3.94
N CYS A 127 -4.90 13.04 -3.59
CA CYS A 127 -3.82 12.94 -4.56
C CYS A 127 -3.89 11.67 -5.43
N LEU A 128 -4.40 10.56 -4.86
CA LEU A 128 -4.62 9.35 -5.64
C LEU A 128 -5.79 9.55 -6.61
N LEU A 129 -6.97 9.93 -6.13
CA LEU A 129 -8.17 10.06 -6.96
C LEU A 129 -8.08 11.12 -8.06
N ASP A 130 -7.33 12.19 -7.86
CA ASP A 130 -7.21 13.28 -8.85
C ASP A 130 -6.32 12.89 -10.05
N GLU A 131 -5.28 12.07 -9.82
CA GLU A 131 -4.25 11.76 -10.82
C GLU A 131 -4.15 10.28 -11.21
N VAL A 132 -4.96 9.40 -10.61
CA VAL A 132 -4.87 7.96 -10.86
C VAL A 132 -5.43 7.60 -12.24
N GLN A 133 -4.70 6.74 -12.95
CA GLN A 133 -5.18 6.15 -14.20
C GLN A 133 -6.31 5.15 -13.93
N ASP A 134 -7.26 5.01 -14.85
CA ASP A 134 -8.48 4.20 -14.68
C ASP A 134 -8.19 2.75 -14.27
N ASN A 135 -7.10 2.16 -14.75
CA ASN A 135 -6.69 0.80 -14.42
C ASN A 135 -6.31 0.60 -12.94
N TYR A 136 -5.98 1.66 -12.20
CA TYR A 136 -5.69 1.57 -10.77
C TYR A 136 -6.81 2.10 -9.86
N MET A 137 -7.83 2.73 -10.44
CA MET A 137 -9.00 3.27 -9.72
C MET A 137 -9.70 2.20 -8.83
N PRO A 138 -9.85 0.92 -9.23
CA PRO A 138 -10.44 -0.11 -8.36
C PRO A 138 -9.68 -0.32 -7.05
N TYR A 139 -8.34 -0.19 -7.06
CA TYR A 139 -7.53 -0.33 -5.85
C TYR A 139 -7.71 0.87 -4.92
N VAL A 140 -7.72 2.08 -5.48
CA VAL A 140 -7.89 3.33 -4.71
C VAL A 140 -9.28 3.38 -4.08
N THR A 141 -10.32 3.10 -4.85
CA THR A 141 -11.71 3.10 -4.36
C THR A 141 -11.97 1.98 -3.35
N GLY A 142 -11.42 0.78 -3.57
CA GLY A 142 -11.50 -0.31 -2.60
C GLY A 142 -10.80 0.01 -1.28
N ALA A 143 -9.63 0.65 -1.34
CA ALA A 143 -8.93 1.13 -0.16
C ALA A 143 -9.75 2.22 0.56
N LEU A 144 -10.29 3.19 -0.17
CA LEU A 144 -11.07 4.29 0.38
C LEU A 144 -12.34 3.78 1.07
N TYR A 145 -13.09 2.90 0.41
CA TYR A 145 -14.31 2.30 0.98
C TYR A 145 -14.02 1.61 2.32
N SER A 146 -12.90 0.88 2.40
CA SER A 146 -12.47 0.24 3.64
C SER A 146 -12.15 1.26 4.73
N ILE A 147 -11.33 2.28 4.43
CA ILE A 147 -10.90 3.29 5.40
C ILE A 147 -12.05 4.18 5.89
N LEU A 148 -13.03 4.51 5.04
CA LEU A 148 -14.18 5.33 5.41
C LEU A 148 -15.12 4.65 6.42
N SER A 149 -14.94 3.35 6.71
CA SER A 149 -15.65 2.71 7.82
C SER A 149 -15.23 3.25 9.20
N GLU A 150 -14.05 3.90 9.29
CA GLU A 150 -13.60 4.60 10.49
C GLU A 150 -14.18 6.02 10.56
N LYS A 151 -14.96 6.30 11.63
CA LYS A 151 -15.76 7.52 11.75
C LYS A 151 -14.94 8.81 11.79
N SER A 152 -13.75 8.77 12.37
CA SER A 152 -12.87 9.95 12.38
C SER A 152 -12.41 10.31 10.97
N VAL A 153 -12.13 9.29 10.14
CA VAL A 153 -11.71 9.46 8.75
C VAL A 153 -12.88 9.87 7.86
N GLU A 154 -14.06 9.27 8.03
CA GLU A 154 -15.28 9.66 7.32
C GLU A 154 -15.60 11.16 7.53
N LYS A 155 -15.58 11.62 8.78
CA LYS A 155 -15.84 13.03 9.10
C LYS A 155 -14.82 13.97 8.48
N GLU A 156 -13.56 13.56 8.44
CA GLU A 156 -12.50 14.35 7.83
C GLU A 156 -12.64 14.39 6.30
N ALA A 157 -13.03 13.28 5.68
CA ALA A 157 -13.33 13.21 4.24
C ALA A 157 -14.39 14.24 3.83
N LEU A 158 -15.48 14.32 4.61
CA LEU A 158 -16.56 15.29 4.39
C LEU A 158 -16.12 16.73 4.62
N ARG A 159 -15.21 16.97 5.59
CA ARG A 159 -14.67 18.31 5.84
C ARG A 159 -13.75 18.82 4.73
N GLN A 160 -13.07 17.91 4.05
CA GLN A 160 -12.17 18.23 2.95
C GLN A 160 -12.87 18.14 1.58
N ASP A 161 -14.20 17.98 1.53
CA ASP A 161 -15.00 17.89 0.30
C ASP A 161 -14.60 16.71 -0.62
N LEU A 162 -14.17 15.58 -0.03
CA LEU A 162 -13.77 14.38 -0.81
C LEU A 162 -14.95 13.82 -1.63
N ASP A 163 -16.17 13.94 -1.12
CA ASP A 163 -17.41 13.59 -1.80
C ASP A 163 -17.58 14.37 -3.11
N VAL A 164 -17.23 15.66 -3.14
CA VAL A 164 -17.28 16.49 -4.35
C VAL A 164 -16.30 15.97 -5.42
N LEU A 165 -15.10 15.56 -5.02
CA LEU A 165 -14.14 14.93 -5.93
C LEU A 165 -14.68 13.60 -6.48
N LEU A 166 -15.24 12.76 -5.63
CA LEU A 166 -15.83 11.48 -6.05
C LEU A 166 -16.97 11.69 -7.06
N PHE A 167 -17.85 12.66 -6.83
CA PHE A 167 -18.91 13.02 -7.78
C PHE A 167 -18.37 13.49 -9.13
N ARG A 168 -17.22 14.18 -9.15
CA ARG A 168 -16.56 14.56 -10.41
C ARG A 168 -16.07 13.34 -11.16
N GLN A 169 -15.40 12.41 -10.47
CA GLN A 169 -14.87 11.19 -11.09
C GLN A 169 -15.99 10.30 -11.66
N MET A 170 -17.13 10.20 -10.99
CA MET A 170 -18.29 9.44 -11.46
C MET A 170 -18.98 10.03 -12.71
N LYS A 171 -18.77 11.31 -13.03
CA LYS A 171 -19.38 11.96 -14.21
C LYS A 171 -18.52 11.85 -15.47
N VAL A 172 -17.26 11.44 -15.33
CA VAL A 172 -16.29 11.36 -16.43
C VAL A 172 -16.16 9.94 -16.99
N GLY A 173 -16.58 8.91 -16.23
CA GLY A 173 -16.72 7.52 -16.69
C GLY A 173 -18.09 7.23 -17.29
#